data_AF-A0A821Q8F7-F1
#
_entry.id   AF-A0A821Q8F7-F1
#
_cell.length_a   1.000
_cell.length_b   1.000
_cell.length_c   1.000
_cell.angle_alpha   90.00
_cell.angle_beta   90.00
_cell.angle_gamma   90.00
#
_symmetry.space_group_name_H-M   'P 1'
#
loop_
_entity.id
_entity.type
_entity.pdbx_description
1 polymer ?
#
loop_
_entity_poly.entity_id
_entity_poly.type
_entity_poly.pdbx_seq_one_letter_code
_entity_poly.pdbx_strand_id
1 'polypeptide(L)'
;YFHFTQAVYRAIQRVGLSTSYNNDNDIKHSCRKLMALALLPEPIIEDTYDELLAAMSIEIKNKLNDLLQYFQGQWFVKVPMSQWCVHGFSMRTNNNAEGKHIF
;
A
#
# COMPACT_ATOMS: atom_id res chain seq x y z
N TYR A 1 -3.90 -8.30 -3.39
CA TYR A 1 -3.29 -8.04 -2.07
C TYR A 1 -1.77 -8.26 -2.05
N PHE A 2 -1.25 -9.49 -2.16
CA PHE A 2 0.20 -9.76 -2.03
C PHE A 2 1.07 -8.95 -3.00
N HIS A 3 0.73 -8.93 -4.29
CA HIS A 3 1.48 -8.13 -5.28
C HIS A 3 1.38 -6.63 -5.03
N PHE A 4 0.23 -6.14 -4.56
CA PHE A 4 0.03 -4.74 -4.19
C PHE A 4 0.92 -4.36 -2.99
N THR A 5 0.87 -5.12 -1.90
CA THR A 5 1.69 -4.84 -0.71
C THR A 5 3.18 -4.95 -1.02
N GLN A 6 3.58 -5.93 -1.85
CA GLN A 6 4.96 -6.06 -2.33
C GLN A 6 5.38 -4.86 -3.19
N ALA A 7 4.52 -4.35 -4.07
CA ALA A 7 4.80 -3.18 -4.89
C ALA A 7 4.94 -1.90 -4.05
N VAL A 8 4.07 -1.70 -3.05
CA VAL A 8 4.20 -0.59 -2.09
C VAL A 8 5.49 -0.71 -1.28
N TYR A 9 5.83 -1.91 -0.79
CA TYR A 9 7.08 -2.13 -0.06
C TYR A 9 8.32 -1.85 -0.92
N ARG A 10 8.33 -2.27 -2.19
CA ARG A 10 9.40 -1.91 -3.13
C ARG A 10 9.48 -0.40 -3.39
N ALA A 11 8.34 0.30 -3.39
CA ALA A 11 8.33 1.75 -3.50
C ALA A 11 8.96 2.42 -2.28
N ILE A 12 8.63 1.97 -1.05
CA ILE A 12 9.27 2.42 0.20
C ILE A 12 10.79 2.29 0.11
N GLN A 13 11.28 1.16 -0.39
CA GLN A 13 12.70 0.95 -0.58
C GLN A 13 13.31 1.91 -1.61
N ARG A 14 12.62 2.11 -2.74
CA ARG A 14 13.07 2.96 -3.85
C ARG A 14 13.17 4.43 -3.46
N VAL A 15 12.25 4.93 -2.63
CA VAL A 15 12.26 6.32 -2.15
C VAL A 15 13.19 6.54 -0.95
N GLY A 16 14.03 5.55 -0.60
CA GLY A 16 15.02 5.68 0.47
C GLY A 16 14.46 5.56 1.89
N LEU A 17 13.18 5.17 2.06
CA LEU A 17 12.53 5.08 3.37
C LEU A 17 12.83 3.79 4.14
N SER A 18 13.68 2.89 3.62
CA SER A 18 13.98 1.59 4.25
C SER A 18 14.42 1.71 5.71
N THR A 19 15.34 2.63 6.01
CA THR A 19 15.86 2.83 7.37
C THR A 19 14.78 3.39 8.29
N SER A 20 14.07 4.43 7.83
CA SER A 20 12.99 5.07 8.58
C SER A 20 11.83 4.10 8.84
N TYR A 21 11.45 3.27 7.86
CA TYR A 21 10.41 2.25 8.02
C TYR A 21 10.76 1.21 9.10
N ASN A 22 12.03 0.94 9.34
CA ASN A 22 12.47 -0.02 10.36
C ASN A 22 12.64 0.60 11.75
N ASN A 23 13.00 1.89 11.82
CA ASN A 23 13.40 2.57 13.05
C ASN A 23 12.35 3.56 13.60
N ASP A 24 11.42 4.01 12.76
CA ASP A 24 10.37 4.98 13.12
C ASP A 24 9.00 4.31 13.02
N ASN A 25 8.34 4.19 14.19
CA ASN A 25 7.05 3.52 14.29
C ASN A 25 5.93 4.29 13.58
N ASP A 26 5.98 5.62 13.53
CA ASP A 26 4.94 6.44 12.91
C ASP A 26 5.00 6.34 11.39
N ILE A 27 6.22 6.33 10.83
CA ILE A 27 6.47 6.07 9.41
C ILE A 27 6.03 4.66 9.04
N LYS A 28 6.46 3.66 9.82
CA LYS A 28 6.05 2.26 9.62
C LYS A 28 4.54 2.10 9.66
N HIS A 29 3.88 2.72 10.64
CA HIS A 29 2.44 2.63 10.81
C HIS A 29 1.68 3.29 9.65
N SER A 30 2.11 4.48 9.23
CA SER A 30 1.55 5.19 8.07
C SER A 30 1.69 4.38 6.78
N CYS A 31 2.86 3.79 6.53
CA CYS A 31 3.10 2.92 5.38
C CYS A 31 2.21 1.66 5.41
N ARG A 32 2.00 1.08 6.60
CA ARG A 32 1.12 -0.08 6.76
C ARG A 32 -0.35 0.28 6.57
N LYS A 33 -0.79 1.47 7.00
CA LYS A 33 -2.14 1.96 6.72
C LYS A 33 -2.38 2.14 5.22
N LEU A 34 -1.42 2.66 4.47
CA LEU A 34 -1.49 2.70 2.99
C LEU A 34 -1.67 1.30 2.38
N MET A 35 -0.93 0.31 2.87
CA MET A 35 -1.08 -1.08 2.43
C MET A 35 -2.43 -1.71 2.85
N ALA A 36 -3.03 -1.23 3.93
CA ALA A 36 -4.31 -1.72 4.44
C ALA A 36 -5.51 -1.17 3.66
N LEU A 37 -5.37 -0.09 2.90
CA LEU A 37 -6.45 0.47 2.06
C LEU A 37 -7.03 -0.57 1.08
N ALA A 38 -6.19 -1.49 0.59
CA ALA A 38 -6.63 -2.59 -0.26
C ALA A 38 -7.65 -3.54 0.41
N LEU A 39 -7.81 -3.48 1.73
CA LEU A 39 -8.77 -4.29 2.48
C LEU A 39 -10.13 -3.60 2.66
N LEU A 40 -10.25 -2.34 2.29
CA LEU A 40 -11.47 -1.55 2.43
C LEU A 40 -12.35 -1.68 1.16
N PRO A 41 -13.69 -1.52 1.29
CA PRO A 41 -14.57 -1.38 0.13
C PRO A 41 -14.12 -0.24 -0.79
N GLU A 42 -14.12 -0.47 -2.10
CA GLU A 42 -13.74 0.53 -3.11
C GLU A 42 -14.38 1.91 -2.91
N PRO A 43 -15.70 2.02 -2.61
CA PRO A 43 -16.34 3.33 -2.44
C PRO A 43 -15.79 4.19 -1.29
N ILE A 44 -15.09 3.60 -0.32
CA ILE A 44 -14.59 4.33 0.87
C ILE A 44 -13.06 4.50 0.87
N ILE A 45 -12.35 3.96 -0.14
CA ILE A 45 -10.89 3.97 -0.18
C ILE A 45 -10.35 5.40 -0.30
N GLU A 46 -10.93 6.22 -1.20
CA GLU A 46 -10.51 7.61 -1.41
C GLU A 46 -10.73 8.43 -0.13
N ASP A 47 -11.93 8.39 0.43
CA ASP A 47 -12.26 9.09 1.68
C ASP A 47 -11.32 8.68 2.82
N THR A 48 -11.07 7.37 2.99
CA THR A 48 -10.17 6.87 4.03
C THR A 48 -8.71 7.29 3.78
N TYR A 49 -8.29 7.39 2.52
CA TYR A 49 -6.95 7.89 2.18
C TYR A 49 -6.82 9.37 2.51
N ASP A 50 -7.84 10.19 2.24
CA ASP A 50 -7.84 11.61 2.58
C ASP A 50 -7.88 11.84 4.09
N GLU A 51 -8.66 11.06 4.85
CA GLU A 51 -8.64 11.08 6.31
C GLU A 51 -7.28 10.67 6.88
N LEU A 52 -6.66 9.64 6.29
CA LEU A 52 -5.32 9.20 6.66
C LEU A 52 -4.32 10.35 6.47
N LEU A 53 -4.37 11.04 5.32
CA LEU A 53 -3.55 12.22 5.10
C LEU A 53 -3.88 13.31 6.11
N ALA A 54 -5.14 13.65 6.35
CA ALA A 54 -5.52 14.68 7.31
C ALA A 54 -4.96 14.40 8.73
N ALA A 55 -4.94 13.14 9.14
CA ALA A 55 -4.43 12.71 10.45
C ALA A 55 -2.89 12.70 10.56
N MET A 56 -2.14 12.68 9.45
CA MET A 56 -0.66 12.72 9.50
C MET A 56 -0.15 14.12 9.83
N SER A 57 0.88 14.20 10.68
CA SER A 57 1.61 15.44 10.93
C SER A 57 2.31 15.94 9.65
N ILE A 58 2.58 17.24 9.58
CA ILE A 58 3.30 17.86 8.46
C ILE A 58 4.69 17.21 8.28
N GLU A 59 5.37 16.90 9.37
CA GLU A 59 6.68 16.24 9.33
C GLU A 59 6.59 14.85 8.68
N ILE A 60 5.61 14.04 9.06
CA ILE A 60 5.41 12.70 8.48
C ILE A 60 5.03 12.81 7.00
N LYS A 61 4.14 13.75 6.63
CA LYS A 61 3.79 14.01 5.23
C LYS A 61 5.01 14.36 4.39
N ASN A 62 5.88 15.24 4.91
CA ASN A 62 7.10 15.63 4.21
C ASN A 62 8.06 14.45 4.03
N LYS A 63 8.25 13.63 5.07
CA LYS A 63 9.09 12.43 4.98
C LYS A 63 8.51 11.40 4.01
N LEU A 64 7.18 11.29 3.92
CA LEU A 64 6.49 10.33 3.05
C LEU A 64 6.14 10.89 1.66
N ASN A 65 6.47 12.15 1.35
CA ASN A 65 5.97 12.84 0.16
C ASN A 65 6.14 12.03 -1.13
N ASP A 66 7.34 11.52 -1.38
CA ASP A 66 7.63 10.79 -2.62
C ASP A 66 6.88 9.45 -2.69
N LEU A 67 6.64 8.81 -1.53
CA LEU A 67 5.82 7.60 -1.44
C LEU A 67 4.34 7.92 -1.72
N LEU A 68 3.82 9.03 -1.17
CA LEU A 68 2.43 9.46 -1.36
C LEU A 68 2.18 9.85 -2.83
N GLN A 69 3.11 10.57 -3.45
CA GLN A 69 3.05 10.90 -4.88
C GLN A 69 3.07 9.64 -5.75
N TYR A 70 3.96 8.68 -5.45
CA TYR A 70 3.96 7.38 -6.11
C TYR A 70 2.61 6.67 -5.93
N PHE A 71 2.07 6.66 -4.71
CA PHE A 71 0.84 5.94 -4.39
C PHE A 71 -0.35 6.51 -5.16
N GLN A 72 -0.51 7.85 -5.16
CA GLN A 72 -1.52 8.55 -5.95
C GLN A 72 -1.37 8.28 -7.45
N GLY A 73 -0.18 8.52 -7.99
CA GLY A 73 0.05 8.37 -9.43
C GLY A 73 -0.10 6.93 -9.95
N GLN A 74 0.18 5.91 -9.12
CA GLN A 74 0.04 4.52 -9.54
C GLN A 74 -1.34 3.95 -9.23
N TRP A 75 -1.80 4.05 -7.99
CA TRP A 75 -2.97 3.28 -7.52
C TRP A 75 -4.29 4.02 -7.64
N PHE A 76 -4.27 5.35 -7.76
CA PHE A 76 -5.46 6.16 -7.99
C PHE A 76 -5.60 6.63 -9.44
N VAL A 77 -4.49 6.75 -10.19
CA VAL A 77 -4.52 7.24 -11.58
C VAL A 77 -4.30 6.14 -12.62
N LYS A 78 -3.29 5.27 -12.45
CA LYS A 78 -2.88 4.31 -13.49
C LYS A 78 -3.54 2.94 -13.38
N VAL A 79 -3.71 2.44 -12.17
CA VAL A 79 -4.23 1.10 -11.90
C VAL A 79 -5.65 1.21 -11.36
N PRO A 80 -6.67 0.59 -11.99
CA PRO A 80 -8.03 0.58 -11.47
C PRO A 80 -8.10 -0.03 -10.06
N MET A 81 -8.92 0.55 -9.17
CA MET A 81 -9.04 0.10 -7.77
C MET A 81 -9.45 -1.37 -7.65
N SER A 82 -10.33 -1.83 -8.54
CA SER A 82 -10.75 -3.22 -8.65
C SER A 82 -9.62 -4.23 -8.85
N GLN A 83 -8.43 -3.82 -9.31
CA GLN A 83 -7.28 -4.72 -9.51
C GLN A 83 -6.44 -4.93 -8.24
N TRP A 84 -6.52 -4.03 -7.26
CA TRP A 84 -5.69 -4.09 -6.06
C TRP A 84 -6.49 -4.13 -4.76
N CYS A 85 -7.71 -3.61 -4.76
CA CYS A 85 -8.71 -3.82 -3.72
C CYS A 85 -9.11 -5.31 -3.68
N VAL A 86 -9.05 -5.89 -2.48
CA VAL A 86 -9.41 -7.30 -2.22
C VAL A 86 -10.61 -7.43 -1.29
N HIS A 87 -11.23 -6.32 -0.90
CA HIS A 87 -12.46 -6.35 -0.11
C HIS A 87 -13.56 -7.12 -0.85
N GLY A 88 -14.16 -8.12 -0.20
CA GLY A 88 -15.19 -8.97 -0.80
C GLY A 88 -14.65 -10.10 -1.71
N PHE A 89 -13.35 -10.13 -2.03
CA PHE A 89 -12.75 -11.27 -2.71
C PHE A 89 -12.37 -12.36 -1.69
N SER A 90 -13.18 -13.41 -1.61
CA SER A 90 -12.84 -14.66 -0.92
C SER A 90 -11.78 -15.47 -1.69
N MET A 91 -10.62 -14.87 -1.95
CA MET A 91 -9.43 -15.63 -2.30
C MET A 91 -8.36 -15.33 -1.25
N ARG A 92 -8.53 -15.98 -0.10
CA ARG A 92 -7.39 -16.32 0.75
C ARG A 92 -6.41 -17.08 -0.15
N THR A 93 -5.15 -16.63 -0.12
CA THR A 93 -3.94 -17.40 -0.47
C THR A 93 -3.88 -17.87 -1.93
N ASN A 94 -2.98 -17.34 -2.76
CA ASN A 94 -1.69 -18.01 -2.91
C ASN A 94 -1.77 -19.52 -2.61
N ASN A 95 -2.37 -20.30 -3.51
CA ASN A 95 -2.00 -21.71 -3.69
C ASN A 95 -2.41 -22.27 -5.07
N ASN A 96 -2.16 -21.53 -6.16
CA ASN A 96 -2.30 -22.11 -7.51
C ASN A 96 -1.03 -21.95 -8.38
N ALA A 97 0.12 -21.64 -7.78
CA ALA A 97 1.39 -21.51 -8.49
C ALA A 97 2.55 -22.29 -7.86
N GLU A 98 2.30 -23.20 -6.91
CA GLU A 98 3.31 -24.14 -6.41
C GLU A 98 2.88 -25.61 -6.56
N GLY A 99 1.98 -25.88 -7.51
CA GLY A 99 1.72 -27.21 -8.04
C GLY A 99 2.76 -27.63 -9.09
N LYS A 100 4.03 -27.70 -8.68
CA LYS A 100 5.03 -28.65 -9.19
C LYS A 100 5.31 -28.64 -10.71
N HIS A 101 6.07 -27.64 -11.18
CA HIS A 101 7.08 -27.87 -12.21
C HIS A 101 8.41 -28.19 -11.52
N ILE A 102 8.70 -29.48 -11.29
CA ILE A 102 10.07 -29.99 -11.14
C ILE A 102 10.04 -31.52 -11.37
N PHE A 103 10.51 -31.88 -12.57
CA PHE A 103 11.00 -33.16 -13.13
C PHE A 103 10.18 -34.44 -12.94
#